data_AF-A0A928M450-F1
#
_entry.id   AF-A0A928M450-F1
#
_cell.length_a   1.000
_cell.length_b   1.000
_cell.length_c   1.000
_cell.angle_alpha   90.00
_cell.angle_beta   90.00
_cell.angle_gamma   90.00
#
_symmetry.space_group_name_H-M   'P 1'
#
loop_
_entity.id
_entity.type
_entity.pdbx_description
1 polymer ?
#
loop_
_entity_poly.entity_id
_entity_poly.type
_entity_poly.pdbx_seq_one_letter_code
_entity_poly.pdbx_strand_id
1 'polypeptide(L)'
;MRFQRDFLVPYLQNVCSMELLREKIDAIESKYSVQVTQKQLIPKPTAPAKPQLKFPPITAYIFMFILSVGILACVLFIALMIFMVDDKGFFSYVLLIAAAIGLLMLIGMAEDPLYDIQSTWRHNKSERRRYKYETETLDNRVHQWKHRMDTIAPIRKKANFWYGELRKAENLLDELYSVNIIPGQYRNKYAALYLYQYFSESQFDDLAMALNTFVLEEIKEKLDKIIRNQSEILINQRLQIAMQRESNELQKKHTKMMKAKLDNMQTTLEEHNSYLRMIESDTATTAFLTKVNYIRNI
;
A
#
# COMPACT_ATOMS: atom_id res chain seq x y z
N MET A 1 -20.05 32.42 -27.39
CA MET A 1 -19.13 32.30 -28.55
C MET A 1 -19.68 31.21 -29.45
N ARG A 2 -19.79 31.47 -30.75
CA ARG A 2 -20.23 30.46 -31.74
C ARG A 2 -18.99 29.75 -32.25
N PHE A 3 -18.85 28.46 -31.95
CA PHE A 3 -17.75 27.66 -32.47
C PHE A 3 -18.22 26.90 -33.71
N GLN A 4 -17.35 26.76 -34.72
CA GLN A 4 -17.65 25.89 -35.85
C GLN A 4 -17.78 24.43 -35.41
N ARG A 5 -18.93 23.83 -35.73
CA ARG A 5 -19.30 22.47 -35.36
C ARG A 5 -18.28 21.41 -35.78
N ASP A 6 -17.67 21.61 -36.95
CA ASP A 6 -16.67 20.68 -37.51
C ASP A 6 -15.39 20.56 -36.66
N PHE A 7 -15.10 21.54 -35.82
CA PHE A 7 -13.99 21.50 -34.86
C PHE A 7 -14.48 21.16 -33.45
N LEU A 8 -15.65 21.70 -33.07
CA LEU A 8 -16.21 21.53 -31.73
C LEU A 8 -16.63 20.07 -31.44
N VAL A 9 -17.33 19.41 -32.37
CA VAL A 9 -17.84 18.05 -32.14
C VAL A 9 -16.72 17.03 -31.97
N PRO A 10 -15.68 16.99 -32.84
CA PRO A 10 -14.53 16.09 -32.63
C PRO A 10 -13.78 16.39 -31.33
N TYR A 11 -13.63 17.67 -30.97
CA TYR A 11 -13.01 18.06 -29.71
C TYR A 11 -13.81 17.54 -28.49
N LEU A 12 -15.12 17.77 -28.45
CA LEU A 12 -15.99 17.30 -27.36
C LEU A 12 -16.03 15.77 -27.29
N GLN A 13 -16.00 15.10 -28.43
CA GLN A 13 -15.90 13.65 -28.51
C GLN A 13 -14.61 13.14 -27.85
N ASN A 14 -13.48 13.82 -28.10
CA ASN A 14 -12.19 13.48 -27.51
C ASN A 14 -12.18 13.72 -25.99
N VAL A 15 -12.68 14.86 -25.53
CA VAL A 15 -12.83 15.14 -24.09
C VAL A 15 -13.67 14.07 -23.40
N CYS A 16 -14.84 13.75 -23.97
CA CYS A 16 -15.73 12.71 -23.43
C CYS A 16 -15.05 11.34 -23.41
N SER A 17 -14.40 10.94 -24.50
CA SER A 17 -13.73 9.64 -24.60
C SER A 17 -12.59 9.54 -23.59
N MET A 18 -11.81 10.60 -23.40
CA MET A 18 -10.69 10.64 -22.47
C MET A 18 -11.13 10.65 -21.00
N GLU A 19 -12.22 11.33 -20.65
CA GLU A 19 -12.82 11.27 -19.30
C GLU A 19 -13.27 9.85 -18.94
N LEU A 20 -13.99 9.19 -19.86
CA LEU A 20 -14.46 7.81 -19.65
C LEU A 20 -13.28 6.83 -19.60
N LEU A 21 -12.27 7.02 -20.44
CA LEU A 21 -11.07 6.19 -20.46
C LEU A 21 -10.23 6.36 -19.18
N ARG A 22 -10.07 7.59 -18.70
CA ARG A 22 -9.38 7.90 -17.43
C ARG A 22 -10.03 7.14 -16.27
N GLU A 23 -11.36 7.21 -16.16
CA GLU A 23 -12.09 6.50 -15.10
C GLU A 23 -11.92 4.98 -15.19
N LYS A 24 -11.97 4.41 -16.40
CA LYS A 24 -11.74 2.98 -16.60
C LYS A 24 -10.31 2.58 -16.19
N ILE A 25 -9.30 3.36 -16.58
CA ILE A 25 -7.89 3.10 -16.23
C ILE A 25 -7.67 3.26 -14.72
N ASP A 26 -8.23 4.29 -14.10
CA ASP A 26 -8.12 4.56 -12.66
C ASP A 26 -8.69 3.41 -11.82
N ALA A 27 -9.87 2.89 -12.19
CA ALA A 27 -10.45 1.72 -11.54
C ALA A 27 -9.54 0.48 -11.63
N ILE A 28 -8.85 0.29 -12.76
CA ILE A 28 -7.91 -0.81 -12.96
C ILE A 28 -6.63 -0.59 -12.15
N GLU A 29 -6.05 0.62 -12.19
CA GLU A 29 -4.87 1.01 -11.42
C GLU A 29 -5.11 0.74 -9.93
N SER A 30 -6.22 1.27 -9.40
CA SER A 30 -6.62 1.14 -8.00
C SER A 30 -6.73 -0.33 -7.57
N LYS A 31 -7.32 -1.17 -8.42
CA LYS A 31 -7.42 -2.61 -8.17
C LYS A 31 -6.04 -3.29 -8.06
N TYR A 32 -5.05 -2.87 -8.85
CA TYR A 32 -3.69 -3.42 -8.79
C TYR A 32 -2.85 -2.81 -7.66
N SER A 33 -2.95 -1.50 -7.41
CA SER A 33 -2.20 -0.81 -6.37
C SER A 33 -2.61 -1.28 -4.96
N VAL A 34 -3.91 -1.53 -4.73
CA VAL A 34 -4.41 -2.15 -3.50
C VAL A 34 -3.84 -3.55 -3.30
N GLN A 35 -3.83 -4.39 -4.34
CA GLN A 35 -3.25 -5.75 -4.27
C GLN A 35 -1.76 -5.73 -3.95
N VAL A 36 -1.00 -4.79 -4.53
CA VAL A 36 0.41 -4.62 -4.26
C VAL A 36 0.62 -4.21 -2.81
N THR A 37 -0.13 -3.23 -2.31
CA THR A 37 -0.03 -2.71 -0.94
C THR A 37 -0.32 -3.81 0.07
N GLN A 38 -1.44 -4.54 -0.08
CA GLN A 38 -1.81 -5.63 0.82
C GLN A 38 -0.73 -6.71 0.91
N LYS A 39 -0.10 -7.07 -0.23
CA LYS A 39 0.93 -8.11 -0.26
C LYS A 39 2.30 -7.63 0.20
N GLN A 40 2.59 -6.32 0.15
CA GLN A 40 3.84 -5.72 0.61
C GLN A 40 3.92 -5.52 2.13
N LEU A 41 2.78 -5.54 2.84
CA LEU A 41 2.74 -5.40 4.30
C LEU A 41 3.47 -6.52 5.06
N ILE A 42 3.91 -7.59 4.38
CA ILE A 42 4.64 -8.70 4.99
C ILE A 42 6.12 -8.30 5.15
N PRO A 43 6.60 -8.07 6.38
CA PRO A 43 7.98 -7.66 6.61
C PRO A 43 8.95 -8.78 6.22
N LYS A 44 10.14 -8.40 5.77
CA LYS A 44 11.22 -9.34 5.52
C LYS A 44 11.59 -10.06 6.83
N PRO A 45 11.69 -11.40 6.84
CA PRO A 45 12.18 -12.13 7.99
C PRO A 45 13.57 -11.63 8.39
N THR A 46 13.73 -11.27 9.67
CA THR A 46 15.00 -10.85 10.26
C THR A 46 15.62 -11.99 11.06
N ALA A 47 16.95 -11.95 11.19
CA ALA A 47 17.66 -12.87 12.05
C ALA A 47 17.15 -12.75 13.51
N PRO A 48 17.01 -13.87 14.23
CA PRO A 48 16.56 -13.84 15.61
C PRO A 48 17.61 -13.14 16.50
N ALA A 49 17.13 -12.44 17.53
CA ALA A 49 18.00 -11.84 18.52
C ALA A 49 18.76 -12.94 19.30
N LYS A 50 19.99 -12.65 19.70
CA LYS A 50 20.78 -13.58 20.54
C LYS A 50 20.02 -13.88 21.84
N PRO A 51 20.12 -15.11 22.37
CA PRO A 51 19.38 -15.51 23.56
C PRO A 51 19.82 -14.67 24.77
N GLN A 52 18.86 -14.14 25.50
CA GLN A 52 19.10 -13.43 26.76
C GLN A 52 19.20 -14.46 27.89
N LEU A 53 20.43 -14.80 28.28
CA LEU A 53 20.68 -15.78 29.33
C LEU A 53 20.57 -15.11 30.70
N LYS A 54 19.80 -15.73 31.60
CA LYS A 54 19.77 -15.37 33.02
C LYS A 54 20.85 -16.15 33.77
N PHE A 55 21.43 -15.55 34.80
CA PHE A 55 22.40 -16.21 35.66
C PHE A 55 21.88 -16.17 37.10
N PRO A 56 21.90 -17.30 37.82
CA PRO A 56 21.50 -17.27 39.22
C PRO A 56 22.55 -16.49 40.04
N PRO A 57 22.17 -15.82 41.14
CA PRO A 57 23.08 -15.04 41.97
C PRO A 57 23.93 -15.94 42.87
N ILE A 58 24.80 -16.76 42.26
CA ILE A 58 25.62 -17.78 42.93
C ILE A 58 26.45 -17.17 44.07
N THR A 59 26.96 -15.94 43.89
CA THR A 59 27.74 -15.24 44.91
C THR A 59 26.94 -14.94 46.18
N ALA A 60 25.66 -14.57 46.05
CA ALA A 60 24.79 -14.31 47.18
C ALA A 60 24.50 -15.61 47.96
N TYR A 61 24.25 -16.72 47.25
CA TYR A 61 24.02 -18.01 47.90
C TYR A 61 25.26 -18.54 48.63
N ILE A 62 26.45 -18.39 48.03
CA ILE A 62 27.72 -18.76 48.70
C ILE A 62 27.92 -17.93 49.97
N PHE A 63 27.67 -16.61 49.90
CA PHE A 63 27.79 -15.73 51.07
C PHE A 63 26.83 -16.14 52.20
N MET A 64 25.56 -16.40 51.86
CA MET A 64 24.55 -16.87 52.82
C MET A 64 24.94 -18.21 53.46
N PHE A 65 25.49 -19.13 52.67
CA PHE A 65 25.98 -20.43 53.16
C PHE A 65 27.18 -20.29 54.12
N ILE A 66 28.15 -19.44 53.79
CA ILE A 66 29.30 -19.19 54.68
C ILE A 66 28.83 -18.56 56.00
N LEU A 67 27.90 -17.62 55.94
CA LEU A 67 27.34 -16.95 57.12
C LEU A 67 26.61 -17.96 58.03
N SER A 68 25.79 -18.85 57.46
CA SER A 68 25.06 -19.86 58.23
C SER A 68 25.97 -20.92 58.86
N VAL A 69 27.00 -21.39 58.15
CA VAL A 69 28.03 -22.28 58.70
C VAL A 69 28.80 -21.58 59.83
N GLY A 70 29.12 -20.29 59.67
CA GLY A 70 29.76 -19.48 60.70
C GLY A 70 28.92 -19.36 61.98
N ILE A 71 27.62 -19.11 61.86
CA ILE A 71 26.70 -19.07 63.00
C ILE A 71 26.64 -20.45 63.68
N LEU A 72 26.53 -21.53 62.92
CA LEU A 72 26.46 -22.89 63.45
C LEU A 72 27.74 -23.28 64.20
N ALA A 73 28.90 -22.91 63.68
CA ALA A 73 30.19 -23.10 64.35
C ALA A 73 30.27 -22.31 65.66
N CYS A 74 29.76 -21.07 65.69
CA CYS A 74 29.70 -20.27 66.93
C CYS A 74 28.79 -20.92 67.98
N VAL A 75 27.61 -21.41 67.58
CA VAL A 75 26.66 -22.10 68.49
C VAL A 75 27.29 -23.37 69.07
N LEU A 76 27.94 -24.18 68.23
CA LEU A 76 28.66 -25.39 68.68
C LEU A 76 29.83 -25.05 69.62
N PHE A 77 30.57 -23.99 69.33
CA PHE A 77 31.68 -23.55 70.18
C PHE A 77 31.20 -23.08 71.56
N ILE A 78 30.12 -22.30 71.62
CA ILE A 78 29.51 -21.88 72.88
C ILE A 78 28.99 -23.10 73.66
N ALA A 79 28.35 -24.05 72.99
CA ALA A 79 27.89 -25.29 73.61
C ALA A 79 29.04 -26.12 74.18
N LEU A 80 30.19 -26.19 73.48
CA LEU A 80 31.39 -26.88 73.94
C LEU A 80 32.02 -26.20 75.16
N MET A 81 32.08 -24.86 75.19
CA MET A 81 32.57 -24.11 76.34
C MET A 81 31.71 -24.33 77.59
N ILE A 82 30.38 -24.43 77.43
CA ILE A 82 29.46 -24.75 78.54
C ILE A 82 29.63 -26.21 78.99
N PHE A 83 29.85 -27.15 78.07
CA PHE A 83 30.08 -28.57 78.39
C PHE A 83 31.34 -28.79 79.24
N MET A 84 32.42 -28.04 79.00
CA MET A 84 33.66 -28.13 79.79
C MET A 84 33.52 -27.67 81.25
N VAL A 85 32.40 -27.03 81.62
CA VAL A 85 32.16 -26.46 82.96
C VAL A 85 31.27 -27.36 83.83
N ASP A 86 30.60 -28.37 83.27
CA ASP A 86 29.54 -29.10 84.00
C ASP A 86 29.75 -30.63 84.04
N ASP A 87 29.82 -31.19 85.26
CA ASP A 87 30.13 -32.61 85.54
C ASP A 87 28.94 -33.58 85.37
N LYS A 88 27.73 -33.08 85.08
CA LYS A 88 26.47 -33.86 85.20
C LYS A 88 25.79 -34.26 83.88
N GLY A 89 26.42 -34.04 82.73
CA GLY A 89 25.98 -34.59 81.42
C GLY A 89 24.65 -34.05 80.86
N PHE A 90 23.95 -33.15 81.57
CA PHE A 90 22.69 -32.53 81.13
C PHE A 90 22.84 -31.76 79.81
N PHE A 91 24.00 -31.14 79.58
CA PHE A 91 24.28 -30.33 78.38
C PHE A 91 24.54 -31.15 77.10
N SER A 92 24.72 -32.48 77.20
CA SER A 92 24.87 -33.35 76.02
C SER A 92 23.60 -33.39 75.16
N TYR A 93 22.42 -33.38 75.79
CA TYR A 93 21.12 -33.33 75.11
C TYR A 93 20.88 -31.97 74.43
N VAL A 94 21.34 -30.88 75.05
CA VAL A 94 21.24 -29.53 74.49
C VAL A 94 22.08 -29.40 73.22
N LEU A 95 23.27 -30.02 73.19
CA LEU A 95 24.14 -30.04 72.01
C LEU A 95 23.52 -30.81 70.85
N LEU A 96 22.87 -31.95 71.13
CA LEU A 96 22.18 -32.76 70.12
C LEU A 96 20.98 -32.01 69.51
N ILE A 97 20.21 -31.31 70.34
CA ILE A 97 19.08 -30.47 69.89
C ILE A 97 19.58 -29.28 69.06
N ALA A 98 20.65 -28.60 69.48
CA ALA A 98 21.24 -27.50 68.74
C ALA A 98 21.79 -27.95 67.36
N ALA A 99 22.43 -29.11 67.30
CA ALA A 99 22.89 -29.71 66.05
C ALA A 99 21.71 -30.08 65.12
N ALA A 100 20.62 -30.63 65.67
CA ALA A 100 19.42 -30.97 64.90
C ALA A 100 18.72 -29.72 64.33
N ILE A 101 18.60 -28.64 65.11
CA ILE A 101 18.05 -27.36 64.66
C ILE A 101 18.92 -26.74 63.57
N GLY A 102 20.24 -26.77 63.76
CA GLY A 102 21.20 -26.29 62.76
C GLY A 102 21.10 -27.03 61.42
N LEU A 103 20.89 -28.35 61.46
CA LEU A 103 20.71 -29.17 60.26
C LEU A 103 19.39 -28.85 59.54
N LEU A 104 18.30 -28.63 60.27
CA LEU A 104 17.02 -28.19 59.69
C LEU A 104 17.11 -26.81 59.02
N MET A 105 17.85 -25.87 59.62
CA MET A 105 18.10 -24.56 59.01
C MET A 105 18.91 -24.66 57.72
N LEU A 106 19.92 -25.53 57.67
CA LEU A 106 20.71 -25.76 56.45
C LEU A 106 19.88 -26.34 55.31
N ILE A 107 18.94 -27.24 55.61
CA ILE A 107 18.02 -27.81 54.61
C ILE A 107 17.09 -26.71 54.07
N GLY A 108 16.44 -25.93 54.95
CA GLY A 108 15.53 -24.86 54.52
C GLY A 108 16.21 -23.78 53.67
N MET A 109 17.48 -23.47 53.93
CA MET A 109 18.25 -22.51 53.13
C MET A 109 18.68 -23.03 51.74
N ALA A 110 18.66 -24.35 51.52
CA ALA A 110 19.04 -24.94 50.24
C ALA A 110 17.89 -24.94 49.21
N GLU A 111 16.64 -24.77 49.65
CA GLU A 111 15.46 -24.86 48.77
C GLU A 111 15.39 -23.72 47.76
N ASP A 112 15.53 -22.47 48.21
CA ASP A 112 15.53 -21.27 47.35
C ASP A 112 16.62 -21.28 46.26
N PRO A 113 17.92 -21.51 46.56
CA PRO A 113 18.95 -21.55 45.53
C PRO A 113 18.75 -22.71 44.56
N LEU A 114 18.31 -23.87 45.03
CA LEU A 114 18.02 -25.00 44.15
C LEU A 114 16.88 -24.67 43.19
N TYR A 115 15.81 -24.04 43.69
CA TYR A 115 14.69 -23.60 42.86
C TYR A 115 15.13 -22.57 41.80
N ASP A 116 15.89 -21.55 42.19
CA ASP A 116 16.35 -20.49 41.29
C ASP A 116 17.36 -20.99 40.25
N ILE A 117 18.28 -21.88 40.63
CA ILE A 117 19.20 -22.53 39.70
C ILE A 117 18.40 -23.38 38.69
N GLN A 118 17.41 -24.15 39.16
CA GLN A 118 16.59 -25.00 38.31
C GLN A 118 15.68 -24.19 37.37
N SER A 119 15.11 -23.07 37.84
CA SER A 119 14.25 -22.20 37.05
C SER A 119 15.05 -21.45 35.98
N THR A 120 16.24 -20.94 36.34
CA THR A 120 17.17 -20.28 35.41
C THR A 120 17.67 -21.26 34.35
N TRP A 121 18.02 -22.49 34.74
CA TRP A 121 18.44 -23.52 33.79
C TRP A 121 17.32 -23.87 32.81
N ARG A 122 16.08 -24.04 33.31
CA ARG A 122 14.90 -24.27 32.47
C ARG A 122 14.67 -23.12 31.49
N HIS A 123 14.75 -21.88 31.96
CA HIS A 123 14.58 -20.68 31.15
C HIS A 123 15.66 -20.56 30.06
N ASN A 124 16.93 -20.68 30.42
CA ASN A 124 18.04 -20.64 29.47
C ASN A 124 17.96 -21.78 28.43
N LYS A 125 17.50 -22.97 28.86
CA LYS A 125 17.27 -24.10 27.98
C LYS A 125 16.13 -23.82 26.99
N SER A 126 15.03 -23.20 27.42
CA SER A 126 13.95 -22.80 26.51
C SER A 126 14.37 -21.70 25.53
N GLU A 127 15.11 -20.69 25.98
CA GLU A 127 15.59 -19.60 25.13
C GLU A 127 16.58 -20.10 24.06
N ARG A 128 17.49 -21.01 24.43
CA ARG A 128 18.38 -21.67 23.46
C ARG A 128 17.61 -22.49 22.43
N ARG A 129 16.55 -23.20 22.84
CA ARG A 129 15.69 -23.98 21.92
C ARG A 129 14.93 -23.07 20.96
N ARG A 130 14.36 -21.96 21.46
CA ARG A 130 13.67 -20.95 20.65
C ARG A 130 14.62 -20.35 19.62
N TYR A 131 15.78 -19.86 20.06
CA TYR A 131 16.80 -19.34 19.17
C TYR A 131 17.20 -20.36 18.09
N LYS A 132 17.46 -21.62 18.47
CA LYS A 132 17.79 -22.69 17.51
C LYS A 132 16.67 -22.90 16.48
N TYR A 133 15.43 -23.04 16.94
CA TYR A 133 14.26 -23.22 16.07
C TYR A 133 14.06 -22.04 15.12
N GLU A 134 14.19 -20.81 15.61
CA GLU A 134 14.06 -19.61 14.79
C GLU A 134 15.19 -19.49 13.77
N THR A 135 16.44 -19.85 14.13
CA THR A 135 17.56 -19.88 13.18
C THR A 135 17.39 -20.95 12.11
N GLU A 136 16.89 -22.14 12.48
CA GLU A 136 16.69 -23.27 11.56
C GLU A 136 15.54 -22.99 10.57
N THR A 137 14.49 -22.32 11.04
CA THR A 137 13.35 -21.92 10.19
C THR A 137 13.57 -20.61 9.44
N LEU A 138 14.62 -19.85 9.74
CA LEU A 138 14.90 -18.56 9.11
C LEU A 138 15.06 -18.70 7.60
N ASP A 139 15.84 -19.68 7.15
CA ASP A 139 16.10 -19.91 5.73
C ASP A 139 14.79 -20.23 4.98
N ASN A 140 13.98 -21.14 5.53
CA ASN A 140 12.65 -21.46 5.00
C ASN A 140 11.73 -20.23 4.95
N ARG A 141 11.72 -19.39 5.99
CA ARG A 141 10.92 -18.15 6.01
C ARG A 141 11.41 -17.15 4.97
N VAL A 142 12.72 -17.01 4.80
CA VAL A 142 13.33 -16.14 3.78
C VAL A 142 13.01 -16.65 2.38
N HIS A 143 13.10 -17.97 2.14
CA HIS A 143 12.70 -18.60 0.88
C HIS A 143 11.23 -18.37 0.56
N GLN A 144 10.33 -18.59 1.52
CA GLN A 144 8.91 -18.33 1.33
C GLN A 144 8.62 -16.84 1.08
N TRP A 145 9.28 -15.94 1.81
CA TRP A 145 9.17 -14.50 1.60
C TRP A 145 9.63 -14.11 0.19
N LYS A 146 10.76 -14.66 -0.27
CA LYS A 146 11.28 -14.43 -1.61
C LYS A 146 10.31 -14.91 -2.69
N HIS A 147 9.82 -16.15 -2.58
CA HIS A 147 8.81 -16.69 -3.49
C HIS A 147 7.57 -15.79 -3.55
N ARG A 148 7.05 -15.33 -2.40
CA ARG A 148 5.93 -14.38 -2.38
C ARG A 148 6.30 -13.06 -3.08
N MET A 149 7.49 -12.51 -2.84
CA MET A 149 7.93 -11.28 -3.49
C MET A 149 8.04 -11.44 -5.01
N ASP A 150 8.52 -12.59 -5.49
CA ASP A 150 8.57 -12.93 -6.91
C ASP A 150 7.16 -13.00 -7.53
N THR A 151 6.15 -13.46 -6.79
CA THR A 151 4.74 -13.40 -7.25
C THR A 151 4.15 -11.98 -7.24
N ILE A 152 4.68 -11.06 -6.43
CA ILE A 152 4.26 -9.65 -6.39
C ILE A 152 4.88 -8.87 -7.54
N ALA A 153 6.10 -9.21 -7.98
CA ALA A 153 6.80 -8.53 -9.07
C ALA A 153 5.95 -8.32 -10.34
N PRO A 154 5.25 -9.34 -10.91
CA PRO A 154 4.41 -9.13 -12.08
C PRO A 154 3.20 -8.24 -11.80
N ILE A 155 2.61 -8.32 -10.60
CA ILE A 155 1.48 -7.47 -10.19
C ILE A 155 1.93 -6.01 -10.07
N ARG A 156 3.10 -5.78 -9.48
CA ARG A 156 3.72 -4.44 -9.39
C ARG A 156 4.03 -3.88 -10.76
N LYS A 157 4.54 -4.70 -11.68
CA LYS A 157 4.78 -4.30 -13.07
C LYS A 157 3.47 -3.87 -13.75
N LYS A 158 2.38 -4.61 -13.53
CA LYS A 158 1.04 -4.22 -14.02
C LYS A 158 0.55 -2.91 -13.38
N ALA A 159 0.67 -2.75 -12.06
CA ALA A 159 0.30 -1.51 -11.38
C ALA A 159 1.04 -0.29 -11.96
N ASN A 160 2.36 -0.39 -12.09
CA ASN A 160 3.19 0.68 -12.67
C ASN A 160 2.85 0.96 -14.14
N PHE A 161 2.49 -0.07 -14.91
CA PHE A 161 2.02 0.08 -16.27
C PHE A 161 0.72 0.90 -16.32
N TRP A 162 -0.29 0.51 -15.53
CA TRP A 162 -1.56 1.24 -15.47
C TRP A 162 -1.41 2.67 -14.95
N TYR A 163 -0.55 2.87 -13.96
CA TYR A 163 -0.20 4.21 -13.48
C TYR A 163 0.39 5.09 -14.60
N GLY A 164 1.30 4.53 -15.41
CA GLY A 164 1.87 5.24 -16.55
C GLY A 164 0.83 5.60 -17.62
N GLU A 165 -0.12 4.69 -17.89
CA GLU A 165 -1.20 4.93 -18.85
C GLU A 165 -2.24 5.92 -18.32
N LEU A 166 -2.56 5.88 -17.02
CA LEU A 166 -3.39 6.88 -16.35
C LEU A 166 -2.77 8.26 -16.50
N ARG A 167 -1.47 8.39 -16.24
CA ARG A 167 -0.76 9.66 -16.34
C ARG A 167 -0.76 10.24 -17.76
N LYS A 168 -0.63 9.38 -18.77
CA LYS A 168 -0.77 9.80 -20.18
C LYS A 168 -2.17 10.29 -20.48
N ALA A 169 -3.19 9.58 -19.99
CA ALA A 169 -4.58 9.97 -20.18
C ALA A 169 -4.91 11.31 -19.48
N GLU A 170 -4.41 11.52 -18.26
CA GLU A 170 -4.50 12.79 -17.53
C GLU A 170 -3.83 13.94 -18.29
N ASN A 171 -2.59 13.75 -18.75
CA ASN A 171 -1.86 14.79 -19.47
C ASN A 171 -2.58 15.21 -20.77
N LEU A 172 -3.12 14.24 -21.53
CA LEU A 172 -3.90 14.52 -22.74
C LEU A 172 -5.23 15.21 -22.43
N LEU A 173 -5.87 14.85 -21.32
CA LEU A 173 -7.10 15.49 -20.87
C LEU A 173 -6.84 16.94 -20.42
N ASP A 174 -5.72 17.19 -19.73
CA ASP A 174 -5.27 18.54 -19.38
C ASP A 174 -4.97 19.38 -20.63
N GLU A 175 -4.32 18.79 -21.64
CA GLU A 175 -4.09 19.43 -22.95
C GLU A 175 -5.42 19.79 -23.63
N LEU A 176 -6.39 18.89 -23.65
CA LEU A 176 -7.74 19.17 -24.18
C LEU A 176 -8.40 20.31 -23.41
N TYR A 177 -8.37 20.30 -22.08
CA TYR A 177 -8.97 21.38 -21.29
C TYR A 177 -8.21 22.71 -21.38
N SER A 178 -6.93 22.70 -21.78
CA SER A 178 -6.11 23.91 -21.99
C SER A 178 -6.60 24.78 -23.16
N VAL A 179 -7.46 24.24 -24.03
CA VAL A 179 -8.13 25.00 -25.09
C VAL A 179 -9.10 26.04 -24.48
N ASN A 180 -9.43 25.93 -23.18
CA ASN A 180 -10.21 26.92 -22.40
C ASN A 180 -11.62 27.23 -22.95
N ILE A 181 -12.21 26.28 -23.66
CA ILE A 181 -13.57 26.37 -24.19
C ILE A 181 -14.60 25.90 -23.18
N ILE A 182 -14.24 24.89 -22.37
CA ILE A 182 -15.08 24.38 -21.29
C ILE A 182 -14.66 25.09 -19.99
N PRO A 183 -15.54 25.89 -19.36
CA PRO A 183 -15.23 26.55 -18.10
C PRO A 183 -14.90 25.53 -17.00
N GLY A 184 -14.05 25.91 -16.05
CA GLY A 184 -13.52 25.01 -15.01
C GLY A 184 -14.60 24.22 -14.26
N GLN A 185 -15.74 24.85 -13.94
CA GLN A 185 -16.86 24.22 -13.23
C GLN A 185 -17.53 23.06 -14.00
N TYR A 186 -17.33 22.99 -15.31
CA TYR A 186 -17.87 21.97 -16.19
C TYR A 186 -16.81 20.97 -16.69
N ARG A 187 -15.59 20.98 -16.14
CA ARG A 187 -14.52 20.03 -16.53
C ARG A 187 -14.69 18.71 -15.77
N ASN A 188 -15.69 17.95 -16.18
CA ASN A 188 -15.99 16.63 -15.60
C ASN A 188 -16.67 15.73 -16.63
N LYS A 189 -16.66 14.42 -16.38
CA LYS A 189 -17.25 13.41 -17.28
C LYS A 189 -18.71 13.66 -17.64
N TYR A 190 -19.51 14.19 -16.71
CA TYR A 190 -20.95 14.40 -16.92
C TYR A 190 -21.20 15.53 -17.91
N ALA A 191 -20.51 16.64 -17.71
CA ALA A 191 -20.56 17.77 -18.63
C ALA A 191 -19.95 17.40 -20.00
N ALA A 192 -18.83 16.68 -20.03
CA ALA A 192 -18.23 16.22 -21.28
C ALA A 192 -19.18 15.35 -22.11
N LEU A 193 -19.86 14.38 -21.45
CA LEU A 193 -20.83 13.51 -22.10
C LEU A 193 -22.07 14.28 -22.57
N TYR A 194 -22.63 15.15 -21.72
CA TYR A 194 -23.77 15.98 -22.08
C TYR A 194 -23.47 16.89 -23.28
N LEU A 195 -22.35 17.61 -23.24
CA LEU A 195 -21.96 18.52 -24.31
C LEU A 195 -21.75 17.76 -25.61
N TYR A 196 -21.06 16.60 -25.56
CA TYR A 196 -20.89 15.79 -26.76
C TYR A 196 -22.24 15.32 -27.34
N GLN A 197 -23.14 14.77 -26.51
CA GLN A 197 -24.46 14.34 -26.96
C GLN A 197 -25.28 15.50 -27.54
N TYR A 198 -25.31 16.63 -26.82
CA TYR A 198 -26.04 17.83 -27.24
C TYR A 198 -25.57 18.35 -28.60
N PHE A 199 -24.26 18.51 -28.82
CA PHE A 199 -23.73 19.01 -30.09
C PHE A 199 -23.70 17.97 -31.21
N SER A 200 -23.70 16.67 -30.86
CA SER A 200 -23.80 15.59 -31.85
C SER A 200 -25.22 15.44 -32.39
N GLU A 201 -26.23 15.54 -31.52
CA GLU A 201 -27.63 15.27 -31.88
C GLU A 201 -28.40 16.53 -32.28
N SER A 202 -28.05 17.70 -31.75
CA SER A 202 -28.76 18.95 -32.03
C SER A 202 -28.16 19.73 -33.20
N GLN A 203 -28.98 20.63 -33.77
CA GLN A 203 -28.55 21.62 -34.77
C GLN A 203 -28.10 22.95 -34.12
N PHE A 204 -27.93 22.99 -32.79
CA PHE A 204 -27.57 24.21 -32.08
C PHE A 204 -26.05 24.37 -31.99
N ASP A 205 -25.56 25.56 -32.33
CA ASP A 205 -24.13 25.90 -32.34
C ASP A 205 -23.69 26.75 -31.14
N ASP A 206 -24.59 26.97 -30.16
CA ASP A 206 -24.34 27.86 -29.03
C ASP A 206 -23.94 27.10 -27.74
N LEU A 207 -22.64 27.07 -27.49
CA LEU A 207 -22.04 26.49 -26.29
C LEU A 207 -22.51 27.18 -25.00
N ALA A 208 -22.72 28.50 -25.02
CA ALA A 208 -23.15 29.22 -23.82
C ALA A 208 -24.58 28.84 -23.45
N MET A 209 -25.46 28.67 -24.45
CA MET A 209 -26.82 28.18 -24.23
C MET A 209 -26.83 26.77 -23.65
N ALA A 210 -26.03 25.85 -24.23
CA ALA A 210 -25.92 24.47 -23.74
C ALA A 210 -25.44 24.40 -22.28
N LEU A 211 -24.45 25.23 -21.91
CA LEU A 211 -23.93 25.31 -20.54
C LEU A 211 -24.93 25.94 -19.56
N ASN A 212 -25.74 26.90 -20.01
CA ASN A 212 -26.78 27.52 -19.18
C ASN A 212 -27.98 26.59 -18.93
N THR A 213 -28.30 25.70 -19.88
CA THR A 213 -29.33 24.68 -19.71
C THR A 213 -28.86 23.46 -18.93
N PHE A 214 -27.58 23.40 -18.57
CA PHE A 214 -26.99 22.28 -17.86
C PHE A 214 -27.36 22.30 -16.36
N VAL A 215 -28.42 21.57 -16.00
CA VAL A 215 -28.80 21.31 -14.60
C VAL A 215 -28.02 20.09 -14.09
N LEU A 216 -26.96 20.34 -13.33
CA LEU A 216 -25.96 19.32 -12.94
C LEU A 216 -26.59 18.10 -12.23
N GLU A 217 -27.58 18.29 -11.36
CA GLU A 217 -28.14 17.21 -10.52
C GLU A 217 -29.06 16.28 -11.32
N GLU A 218 -30.02 16.83 -12.07
CA GLU A 218 -30.92 16.04 -12.93
C GLU A 218 -30.17 15.34 -14.06
N ILE A 219 -29.15 16.01 -14.61
CA ILE A 219 -28.32 15.44 -15.67
C ILE A 219 -27.40 14.36 -15.11
N LYS A 220 -26.83 14.50 -13.91
CA LYS A 220 -26.05 13.43 -13.26
C LYS A 220 -26.86 12.15 -13.12
N GLU A 221 -28.11 12.22 -12.67
CA GLU A 221 -28.92 11.02 -12.44
C GLU A 221 -29.28 10.30 -13.76
N LYS A 222 -29.62 11.06 -14.80
CA LYS A 222 -29.87 10.53 -16.15
C LYS A 222 -28.59 9.97 -16.78
N LEU A 223 -27.49 10.71 -16.66
CA LEU A 223 -26.20 10.30 -17.19
C LEU A 223 -25.60 9.14 -16.42
N ASP A 224 -25.84 8.96 -15.12
CA ASP A 224 -25.36 7.78 -14.40
C ASP A 224 -25.99 6.49 -14.95
N LYS A 225 -27.26 6.51 -15.37
CA LYS A 225 -27.88 5.37 -16.06
C LYS A 225 -27.27 5.14 -17.45
N ILE A 226 -26.97 6.21 -18.19
CA ILE A 226 -26.39 6.14 -19.54
C ILE A 226 -24.91 5.73 -19.50
N ILE A 227 -24.09 6.37 -18.66
CA ILE A 227 -22.66 6.08 -18.43
C ILE A 227 -22.48 4.64 -17.98
N ARG A 228 -23.31 4.13 -17.05
CA ARG A 228 -23.22 2.73 -16.61
C ARG A 228 -23.52 1.73 -17.74
N ASN A 229 -24.43 2.07 -18.66
CA ASN A 229 -24.88 1.14 -19.70
C ASN A 229 -24.18 1.32 -21.06
N GLN A 230 -23.59 2.49 -21.34
CA GLN A 230 -23.10 2.87 -22.68
C GLN A 230 -21.66 3.39 -22.71
N SER A 231 -20.99 3.58 -21.57
CA SER A 231 -19.60 4.06 -21.56
C SER A 231 -18.66 3.11 -22.33
N GLU A 232 -18.81 1.80 -22.15
CA GLU A 232 -18.03 0.81 -22.90
C GLU A 232 -18.30 0.87 -24.41
N ILE A 233 -19.54 1.09 -24.82
CA ILE A 233 -19.91 1.21 -26.23
C ILE A 233 -19.23 2.44 -26.84
N LEU A 234 -19.31 3.59 -26.16
CA LEU A 234 -18.69 4.85 -26.63
C LEU A 234 -17.17 4.75 -26.71
N ILE A 235 -16.51 4.19 -25.69
CA ILE A 235 -15.06 3.96 -25.69
C ILE A 235 -14.69 3.02 -26.85
N ASN A 236 -15.40 1.89 -27.00
CA ASN A 236 -15.12 0.90 -28.04
C ASN A 236 -15.33 1.45 -29.46
N GLN A 237 -16.36 2.25 -29.67
CA GLN A 237 -16.60 2.95 -30.93
C GLN A 237 -15.45 3.92 -31.24
N ARG A 238 -15.02 4.71 -30.25
CA ARG A 238 -13.90 5.65 -30.46
C ARG A 238 -12.59 4.91 -30.74
N LEU A 239 -12.30 3.82 -30.04
CA LEU A 239 -11.15 2.96 -30.31
C LEU A 239 -11.18 2.41 -31.74
N GLN A 240 -12.33 1.93 -32.22
CA GLN A 240 -12.49 1.49 -33.61
C GLN A 240 -12.26 2.61 -34.62
N ILE A 241 -12.78 3.81 -34.38
CA ILE A 241 -12.56 4.96 -35.26
C ILE A 241 -11.07 5.33 -35.27
N ALA A 242 -10.40 5.32 -34.12
CA ALA A 242 -8.96 5.59 -34.04
C ALA A 242 -8.13 4.54 -34.80
N MET A 243 -8.50 3.26 -34.72
CA MET A 243 -7.89 2.18 -35.50
C MET A 243 -8.15 2.31 -37.00
N GLN A 244 -9.37 2.68 -37.41
CA GLN A 244 -9.65 2.93 -38.82
C GLN A 244 -8.82 4.12 -39.36
N ARG A 245 -8.48 5.07 -38.48
CA ARG A 245 -7.57 6.19 -38.76
C ARG A 245 -6.08 5.84 -38.57
N GLU A 246 -5.74 4.64 -38.12
CA GLU A 246 -4.34 4.20 -37.88
C GLU A 246 -3.50 4.19 -39.15
N SER A 247 -4.12 4.05 -40.32
CA SER A 247 -3.42 4.37 -41.56
C SER A 247 -2.96 5.82 -41.46
N ASN A 248 -1.66 6.02 -41.22
CA ASN A 248 -1.03 7.32 -41.08
C ASN A 248 -1.47 8.28 -42.20
N GLU A 249 -1.81 7.75 -43.37
CA GLU A 249 -2.33 8.52 -44.50
C GLU A 249 -3.76 9.07 -44.30
N LEU A 250 -4.67 8.31 -43.70
CA LEU A 250 -6.02 8.76 -43.36
C LEU A 250 -5.98 9.84 -42.28
N GLN A 251 -5.18 9.66 -41.22
CA GLN A 251 -4.99 10.67 -40.18
C GLN A 251 -4.34 11.93 -40.74
N LYS A 252 -3.24 11.80 -41.49
CA LYS A 252 -2.58 12.95 -42.15
C LYS A 252 -3.53 13.69 -43.08
N LYS A 253 -4.35 12.96 -43.87
CA LYS A 253 -5.34 13.57 -44.77
C LYS A 253 -6.39 14.34 -43.98
N HIS A 254 -6.92 13.78 -42.90
CA HIS A 254 -7.87 14.45 -42.02
C HIS A 254 -7.28 15.72 -41.39
N THR A 255 -6.08 15.63 -40.80
CA THR A 255 -5.38 16.77 -40.20
C THR A 255 -5.09 17.86 -41.24
N LYS A 256 -4.61 17.49 -42.44
CA LYS A 256 -4.36 18.43 -43.54
C LYS A 256 -5.63 19.12 -44.00
N MET A 257 -6.74 18.38 -44.13
CA MET A 257 -8.04 18.93 -44.49
C MET A 257 -8.53 19.94 -43.45
N MET A 258 -8.41 19.63 -42.16
CA MET A 258 -8.80 20.54 -41.08
C MET A 258 -7.94 21.81 -41.04
N LYS A 259 -6.63 21.69 -41.23
CA LYS A 259 -5.72 22.85 -41.33
C LYS A 259 -6.03 23.72 -42.54
N ALA A 260 -6.19 23.13 -43.72
CA ALA A 260 -6.57 23.87 -44.93
C ALA A 260 -7.93 24.57 -44.77
N LYS A 261 -8.87 23.98 -44.04
CA LYS A 261 -10.14 24.63 -43.72
C LYS A 261 -9.94 25.83 -42.78
N LEU A 262 -9.12 25.66 -41.75
CA LEU A 262 -8.76 26.72 -40.80
C LEU A 262 -8.09 27.92 -41.49
N ASP A 263 -7.18 27.66 -42.43
CA ASP A 263 -6.48 28.70 -43.20
C ASP A 263 -7.43 29.52 -44.09
N ASN A 264 -8.53 28.92 -44.54
CA ASN A 264 -9.55 29.57 -45.36
C ASN A 264 -10.61 30.32 -44.55
N MET A 265 -10.58 30.25 -43.21
CA MET A 265 -11.55 30.94 -42.37
C MET A 265 -11.09 32.33 -41.96
N GLN A 266 -12.02 33.29 -41.99
CA GLN A 266 -11.85 34.58 -41.33
C GLN A 266 -12.14 34.41 -39.83
N THR A 267 -11.09 34.20 -39.05
CA THR A 267 -11.14 34.02 -37.58
C THR A 267 -10.26 35.05 -36.90
N THR A 268 -10.62 35.41 -35.66
CA THR A 268 -9.70 36.18 -34.82
C THR A 268 -8.47 35.33 -34.47
N LEU A 269 -7.34 35.96 -34.12
CA LEU A 269 -6.11 35.23 -33.77
C LEU A 269 -6.33 34.26 -32.60
N GLU A 270 -7.18 34.63 -31.64
CA GLU A 270 -7.52 33.80 -30.49
C GLU A 270 -8.36 32.57 -30.87
N GLU A 271 -9.36 32.75 -31.74
CA GLU A 271 -10.18 31.65 -32.27
C GLU A 271 -9.34 30.71 -33.16
N HIS A 272 -8.49 31.28 -34.01
CA HIS A 272 -7.58 30.52 -34.88
C HIS A 272 -6.65 29.61 -34.05
N ASN A 273 -6.03 30.16 -33.00
CA ASN A 273 -5.18 29.40 -32.08
C ASN A 273 -5.95 28.31 -31.34
N SER A 274 -7.20 28.57 -30.99
CA SER A 274 -8.06 27.59 -30.31
C SER A 274 -8.37 26.41 -31.23
N TYR A 275 -8.71 26.66 -32.50
CA TYR A 275 -8.92 25.60 -33.49
C TYR A 275 -7.64 24.83 -33.80
N LEU A 276 -6.48 25.49 -33.87
CA LEU A 276 -5.21 24.81 -34.08
C LEU A 276 -4.93 23.80 -32.95
N ARG A 277 -5.12 24.20 -31.69
CA ARG A 277 -4.96 23.30 -30.54
C ARG A 277 -5.96 22.15 -30.53
N MET A 278 -7.20 22.35 -31.00
CA MET A 278 -8.15 21.25 -31.17
C MET A 278 -7.65 20.20 -32.18
N ILE A 279 -7.06 20.64 -33.30
CA ILE A 279 -6.54 19.74 -34.33
C ILE A 279 -5.33 18.96 -33.81
N GLU A 280 -4.44 19.63 -33.08
CA GLU A 280 -3.25 19.02 -32.47
C GLU A 280 -3.64 17.98 -31.41
N SER A 281 -4.55 18.35 -30.50
CA SER A 281 -5.05 17.45 -29.46
C SER A 281 -5.86 16.27 -30.03
N ASP A 282 -6.62 16.45 -31.13
CA ASP A 282 -7.27 15.33 -31.83
C ASP A 282 -6.24 14.34 -32.41
N THR A 283 -5.14 14.87 -32.95
CA THR A 283 -4.05 14.04 -33.49
C THR A 283 -3.37 13.24 -32.37
N ALA A 284 -3.06 13.89 -31.24
CA ALA A 284 -2.44 13.26 -30.07
C ALA A 284 -3.38 12.22 -29.43
N THR A 285 -4.66 12.57 -29.24
CA THR A 285 -5.68 11.67 -28.68
C THR A 285 -5.88 10.44 -29.55
N THR A 286 -6.00 10.63 -30.87
CA THR A 286 -6.14 9.51 -31.82
C THR A 286 -4.92 8.58 -31.76
N ALA A 287 -3.71 9.13 -31.73
CA ALA A 287 -2.48 8.34 -31.64
C ALA A 287 -2.37 7.56 -30.32
N PHE A 288 -2.85 8.11 -29.21
CA PHE A 288 -2.92 7.42 -27.92
C PHE A 288 -3.94 6.29 -27.95
N LEU A 289 -5.16 6.56 -28.43
CA LEU A 289 -6.24 5.57 -28.50
C LEU A 289 -5.89 4.35 -29.35
N THR A 290 -5.17 4.54 -30.46
CA THR A 290 -4.66 3.42 -31.27
C THR A 290 -3.71 2.52 -30.48
N LYS A 291 -2.87 3.08 -29.61
CA LYS A 291 -1.92 2.32 -28.78
C LYS A 291 -2.59 1.59 -27.61
N VAL A 292 -3.74 2.07 -27.16
CA VAL A 292 -4.40 1.65 -25.92
C VAL A 292 -5.48 0.57 -26.17
N ASN A 293 -5.51 -0.02 -27.36
CA ASN A 293 -6.50 -1.03 -27.77
C ASN A 293 -6.60 -2.25 -26.81
N TYR A 294 -5.56 -2.57 -26.05
CA TYR A 294 -5.61 -3.64 -25.04
C TYR A 294 -6.67 -3.41 -23.95
N ILE A 295 -7.13 -2.17 -23.73
CA ILE A 295 -8.22 -1.83 -22.79
C ILE A 295 -9.58 -2.41 -23.21
N ARG A 296 -9.76 -2.75 -24.50
CA ARG A 296 -10.98 -3.40 -24.99
C ARG A 296 -11.18 -4.81 -24.42
N ASN A 297 -10.08 -5.52 -24.14
CA ASN A 297 -10.10 -6.93 -23.75
C ASN A 297 -9.98 -7.14 -22.22
N ILE A 298 -10.19 -6.08 -21.44
CA ILE A 298 -10.09 -6.04 -19.98
C ILE A 298 -11.42 -5.61 -19.41
#